data_AF-A0A674E894-F1
#
_entry.id   AF-A0A674E894-F1
#
_cell.length_a   1.000
_cell.length_b   1.000
_cell.length_c   1.000
_cell.angle_alpha   90.00
_cell.angle_beta   90.00
_cell.angle_gamma   90.00
#
_symmetry.space_group_name_H-M   'P 1'
#
loop_
_entity.id
_entity.type
_entity.pdbx_description
1 polymer ?
#
loop_
_entity_poly.entity_id
_entity_poly.type
_entity_poly.pdbx_seq_one_letter_code
_entity_poly.pdbx_strand_id
1 'polypeptide(L)'
;KITWSHENMFLEHFTCSRAVCCPLFIVALSFAYFSKALSGTYMKSAITQIERRFDLSSSLIGLIDGSFEMGNLLFLAVVSHFGAKLHRPKLIAVGCFLMAVGSFLTGLPHFFMGRDAYWLHRVPWSRVQVVHTSSLIKEVYCVPVCLCMIPSVDCVRDSSSHMWIYVFLGNAVRGIGETPVTPLGISYIDDFAKAENSAFYIACLQTITLLGPMFGFLLGSLCASLYVDIGYVDLETVTITPKDARWVGAWWLGFLVSSVIMLLSGIPFWFLPRSLPKQGEESKLPPSTPTQDGTENSDATSHQAMTLAEIAKGFIPSLKKLLSTPAYFLLLCGSLLKFNSFIGLLTFKAKYMEQQFGQSAARANFLIGVLNLPVVAVGIFLGGLLMKRYKLGVVSGAQLSFVTSFMAYLLLLLQFGTKCDNVQVAGLTVSYNGTPGVVYNGNLWSECNRDCSCLAGEWDPVCSDNGITYTSPCLAGCSSSTGYGKNTVFHNCSCVLSSSAPEGSMSVILGQCPRSRECSRSFTSYMAVSVLSSFINSLGTTPGYMVIIRCIKPELKSLALGIQTLVMRTLGGIPAPVYFGALIDSTCLRWGIKKCGGRGACRMYDSDMYR
;
A
#
# COMPACT_ATOMS: atom_id res chain seq x y z
N LYS A 1 -38.94 -41.57 -34.13
CA LYS A 1 -38.77 -40.09 -34.18
C LYS A 1 -37.70 -39.74 -33.15
N ILE A 2 -36.54 -39.34 -33.66
CA ILE A 2 -35.30 -39.07 -32.93
C ILE A 2 -35.30 -37.59 -32.51
N THR A 3 -34.97 -37.36 -31.23
CA THR A 3 -34.36 -36.19 -30.57
C THR A 3 -35.00 -34.80 -30.65
N TRP A 4 -35.34 -34.26 -29.48
CA TRP A 4 -34.94 -32.93 -29.02
C TRP A 4 -34.63 -32.99 -27.52
N SER A 5 -33.35 -33.01 -27.17
CA SER A 5 -32.81 -32.87 -25.80
C SER A 5 -31.37 -32.38 -25.93
N HIS A 6 -31.18 -31.12 -26.32
CA HIS A 6 -29.86 -30.52 -26.51
C HIS A 6 -29.46 -29.52 -25.41
N GLU A 7 -30.33 -29.22 -24.43
CA GLU A 7 -30.00 -28.26 -23.36
C GLU A 7 -29.41 -28.88 -22.08
N ASN A 8 -29.51 -30.20 -21.88
CA ASN A 8 -28.93 -30.85 -20.69
C ASN A 8 -27.55 -31.47 -20.90
N MET A 9 -27.03 -31.53 -22.12
CA MET A 9 -25.76 -32.22 -22.42
C MET A 9 -24.51 -31.35 -22.23
N PHE A 10 -24.67 -30.03 -22.03
CA PHE A 10 -23.53 -29.13 -21.76
C PHE A 10 -23.26 -28.92 -20.25
N LEU A 11 -24.21 -29.23 -19.36
CA LEU A 11 -24.01 -29.11 -17.90
C LEU A 11 -23.51 -30.41 -17.23
N GLU A 12 -23.71 -31.58 -17.85
CA GLU A 12 -23.29 -32.85 -17.24
C GLU A 12 -21.80 -33.20 -17.45
N HIS A 13 -21.09 -32.53 -18.37
CA HIS A 13 -19.65 -32.79 -18.58
C HIS A 13 -18.71 -32.04 -17.62
N PHE A 14 -19.26 -31.24 -16.70
CA PHE A 14 -18.51 -30.60 -15.60
C PHE A 14 -18.93 -31.10 -14.22
N THR A 15 -19.48 -32.31 -14.10
CA THR A 15 -19.56 -32.98 -12.80
C THR A 15 -18.16 -33.41 -12.39
N CYS A 16 -17.46 -32.52 -11.70
CA CYS A 16 -16.18 -32.78 -11.04
C CYS A 16 -16.27 -34.10 -10.26
N SER A 17 -15.52 -35.12 -10.71
CA SER A 17 -15.46 -36.41 -10.02
C SER A 17 -14.93 -36.20 -8.59
N ARG A 18 -15.58 -36.84 -7.61
CA ARG A 18 -15.49 -36.56 -6.16
C ARG A 18 -14.06 -36.55 -5.57
N ALA A 19 -13.12 -37.27 -6.20
CA ALA A 19 -11.71 -37.31 -5.79
C ALA A 19 -10.90 -36.04 -6.18
N VAL A 20 -11.36 -35.26 -7.16
CA VAL A 20 -10.63 -34.11 -7.73
C VAL A 20 -11.03 -32.78 -7.09
N CYS A 21 -12.24 -32.70 -6.53
CA CYS A 21 -12.84 -31.44 -6.09
C CYS A 21 -12.22 -30.82 -4.83
N CYS A 22 -11.75 -31.63 -3.87
CA CYS A 22 -11.12 -31.11 -2.66
C CYS A 22 -9.73 -30.50 -2.95
N PRO A 23 -8.83 -31.18 -3.69
CA PRO A 23 -7.59 -30.56 -4.19
C PRO A 23 -7.84 -29.31 -5.03
N LEU A 24 -8.85 -29.33 -5.92
CA LEU A 24 -9.21 -28.19 -6.76
C LEU A 24 -9.65 -26.98 -5.93
N PHE A 25 -10.46 -27.19 -4.89
CA PHE A 25 -10.85 -26.12 -3.96
C PHE A 25 -9.63 -25.51 -3.24
N ILE A 26 -8.70 -26.35 -2.78
CA ILE A 26 -7.49 -25.88 -2.09
C ILE A 26 -6.60 -25.07 -3.03
N VAL A 27 -6.42 -25.50 -4.28
CA VAL A 27 -5.65 -24.76 -5.29
C VAL A 27 -6.33 -23.43 -5.63
N ALA A 28 -7.65 -23.44 -5.84
CA ALA A 28 -8.42 -22.22 -6.09
C ALA A 28 -8.35 -21.24 -4.92
N LEU A 29 -8.48 -21.73 -3.68
CA LEU A 29 -8.37 -20.92 -2.47
C LEU A 29 -6.96 -20.39 -2.26
N SER A 30 -5.94 -21.19 -2.57
CA SER A 30 -4.55 -20.75 -2.54
C SER A 30 -4.31 -19.60 -3.51
N PHE A 31 -4.83 -19.71 -4.73
CA PHE A 31 -4.73 -18.65 -5.72
C PHE A 31 -5.49 -17.40 -5.26
N ALA A 32 -6.70 -17.52 -4.71
CA ALA A 32 -7.46 -16.39 -4.15
C ALA A 32 -6.72 -15.69 -2.98
N TYR A 33 -6.09 -16.46 -2.09
CA TYR A 33 -5.28 -15.91 -0.99
C TYR A 33 -4.04 -15.18 -1.50
N PHE A 34 -3.37 -15.72 -2.52
CA PHE A 34 -2.28 -15.06 -3.21
C PHE A 34 -2.76 -13.74 -3.85
N SER A 35 -3.84 -13.77 -4.62
CA SER A 35 -4.41 -12.61 -5.32
C SER A 35 -4.79 -11.49 -4.35
N LYS A 36 -5.48 -11.82 -3.24
CA LYS A 36 -5.89 -10.81 -2.26
C LYS A 36 -4.70 -10.15 -1.58
N ALA A 37 -3.66 -10.93 -1.24
CA ALA A 37 -2.51 -10.42 -0.54
C ALA A 37 -1.61 -9.58 -1.46
N LEU A 38 -1.48 -9.97 -2.74
CA LEU A 38 -0.82 -9.19 -3.79
C LEU A 38 -1.51 -7.84 -3.99
N SER A 39 -2.83 -7.83 -4.17
CA SER A 39 -3.59 -6.59 -4.28
C SER A 39 -3.42 -5.74 -3.03
N GLY A 40 -3.42 -6.37 -1.85
CA GLY A 40 -3.20 -5.77 -0.52
C GLY A 40 -1.96 -4.88 -0.47
N THR A 41 -0.82 -5.47 -0.83
CA THR A 41 0.46 -4.77 -0.78
C THR A 41 0.70 -3.87 -1.98
N TYR A 42 0.07 -4.12 -3.13
CA TYR A 42 0.12 -3.20 -4.26
C TYR A 42 -0.40 -1.80 -3.87
N MET A 43 -1.54 -1.74 -3.16
CA MET A 43 -2.07 -0.48 -2.62
C MET A 43 -1.02 0.26 -1.78
N LYS A 44 -0.36 -0.44 -0.84
CA LYS A 44 0.70 0.15 -0.01
C LYS A 44 1.90 0.62 -0.84
N SER A 45 2.28 -0.11 -1.88
CA SER A 45 3.39 0.25 -2.77
C SER A 45 3.09 1.47 -3.67
N ALA A 46 1.80 1.75 -3.93
CA ALA A 46 1.33 2.84 -4.79
C ALA A 46 1.02 4.14 -4.03
N ILE A 47 1.08 4.13 -2.70
CA ILE A 47 0.76 5.26 -1.80
C ILE A 47 1.42 6.56 -2.24
N THR A 48 2.72 6.56 -2.50
CA THR A 48 3.45 7.79 -2.84
C THR A 48 3.05 8.35 -4.22
N GLN A 49 2.61 7.48 -5.13
CA GLN A 49 2.16 7.88 -6.46
C GLN A 49 0.75 8.49 -6.41
N ILE A 50 -0.15 7.88 -5.63
CA ILE A 50 -1.51 8.39 -5.40
C ILE A 50 -1.44 9.75 -4.68
N GLU A 51 -0.59 9.86 -3.66
CA GLU A 51 -0.36 11.11 -2.93
C GLU A 51 0.04 12.25 -3.85
N ARG A 52 1.06 12.02 -4.70
CA ARG A 52 1.55 12.99 -5.67
C ARG A 52 0.53 13.30 -6.77
N ARG A 53 -0.22 12.29 -7.23
CA ARG A 53 -1.20 12.44 -8.31
C ARG A 53 -2.38 13.34 -7.92
N PHE A 54 -2.87 13.19 -6.69
CA PHE A 54 -4.04 13.90 -6.20
C PHE A 54 -3.70 15.09 -5.27
N ASP A 55 -2.40 15.38 -5.11
CA ASP A 55 -1.88 16.40 -4.19
C ASP A 55 -2.50 16.30 -2.78
N LEU A 56 -2.43 15.09 -2.21
CA LEU A 56 -3.01 14.75 -0.91
C LEU A 56 -1.97 14.83 0.22
N SER A 57 -2.44 15.02 1.45
CA SER A 57 -1.61 14.88 2.64
C SER A 57 -1.37 13.39 2.96
N SER A 58 -0.28 13.07 3.64
CA SER A 58 0.03 11.69 4.04
C SER A 58 -1.02 11.12 4.99
N SER A 59 -1.58 11.97 5.86
CA SER A 59 -2.71 11.67 6.74
C SER A 59 -3.96 11.22 5.99
N LEU A 60 -4.32 11.91 4.90
CA LEU A 60 -5.48 11.57 4.07
C LEU A 60 -5.23 10.29 3.26
N ILE A 61 -4.00 10.06 2.79
CA ILE A 61 -3.63 8.78 2.18
C ILE A 61 -3.69 7.64 3.20
N GLY A 62 -3.30 7.89 4.44
CA GLY A 62 -3.48 6.95 5.54
C GLY A 62 -4.96 6.55 5.73
N LEU A 63 -5.88 7.52 5.63
CA LEU A 63 -7.32 7.24 5.69
C LEU A 63 -7.79 6.41 4.49
N ILE A 64 -7.24 6.67 3.29
CA ILE A 64 -7.51 5.87 2.10
C ILE A 64 -7.02 4.42 2.28
N ASP A 65 -5.82 4.18 2.82
CA ASP A 65 -5.33 2.82 3.16
C ASP A 65 -6.27 2.14 4.18
N GLY A 66 -6.67 2.86 5.23
CA GLY A 66 -7.58 2.39 6.27
C GLY A 66 -9.00 2.07 5.81
N SER A 67 -9.46 2.63 4.69
CA SER A 67 -10.81 2.35 4.15
C SER A 67 -11.05 0.89 3.79
N PHE A 68 -9.99 0.13 3.47
CA PHE A 68 -10.06 -1.33 3.29
C PHE A 68 -10.58 -2.04 4.54
N GLU A 69 -10.04 -1.65 5.69
CA GLU A 69 -10.42 -2.21 7.00
C GLU A 69 -11.84 -1.79 7.36
N MET A 70 -12.23 -0.55 7.05
CA MET A 70 -13.61 -0.05 7.22
C MET A 70 -14.61 -0.91 6.44
N GLY A 71 -14.33 -1.17 5.16
CA GLY A 71 -15.18 -2.00 4.31
C GLY A 71 -15.26 -3.45 4.79
N ASN A 72 -14.13 -4.02 5.20
CA ASN A 72 -14.07 -5.39 5.70
C ASN A 72 -14.92 -5.59 6.96
N LEU A 73 -14.77 -4.69 7.95
CA LEU A 73 -15.48 -4.74 9.23
C LEU A 73 -16.99 -4.61 9.08
N LEU A 74 -17.46 -3.74 8.17
CA LEU A 74 -18.89 -3.51 7.92
C LEU A 74 -19.62 -4.80 7.54
N PHE A 75 -18.98 -5.66 6.74
CA PHE A 75 -19.59 -6.89 6.24
C PHE A 75 -19.18 -8.15 7.01
N LEU A 76 -18.16 -8.08 7.88
CA LEU A 76 -17.63 -9.24 8.60
C LEU A 76 -18.68 -9.92 9.48
N ALA A 77 -19.47 -9.13 10.22
CA ALA A 77 -20.53 -9.66 11.07
C ALA A 77 -21.63 -10.37 10.24
N VAL A 78 -22.04 -9.77 9.13
CA VAL A 78 -23.08 -10.30 8.23
C VAL A 78 -22.63 -11.62 7.62
N VAL A 79 -21.42 -11.65 7.06
CA VAL A 79 -20.87 -12.85 6.42
C VAL A 79 -20.61 -13.96 7.44
N SER A 80 -20.17 -13.64 8.65
CA SER A 80 -19.93 -14.64 9.69
C SER A 80 -21.24 -15.30 10.17
N HIS A 81 -22.34 -14.54 10.26
CA HIS A 81 -23.62 -15.08 10.72
C HIS A 81 -24.38 -15.83 9.61
N PHE A 82 -24.47 -15.24 8.41
CA PHE A 82 -25.30 -15.78 7.32
C PHE A 82 -24.50 -16.65 6.34
N GLY A 83 -23.20 -16.40 6.18
CA GLY A 83 -22.37 -17.05 5.16
C GLY A 83 -22.22 -18.55 5.36
N ALA A 84 -22.23 -19.04 6.61
CA ALA A 84 -22.13 -20.47 6.90
C ALA A 84 -23.36 -21.27 6.41
N LYS A 85 -24.53 -20.62 6.30
CA LYS A 85 -25.80 -21.24 5.88
C LYS A 85 -25.99 -21.23 4.35
N LEU A 86 -25.26 -20.37 3.67
CA LEU A 86 -25.33 -20.15 2.22
C LEU A 86 -24.32 -21.03 1.47
N HIS A 87 -24.33 -20.96 0.14
CA HIS A 87 -23.41 -21.72 -0.71
C HIS A 87 -21.99 -21.13 -0.64
N ARG A 88 -21.18 -21.61 0.32
CA ARG A 88 -19.88 -21.02 0.68
C ARG A 88 -18.93 -20.78 -0.51
N PRO A 89 -18.69 -21.73 -1.45
CA PRO A 89 -17.86 -21.46 -2.63
C PRO A 89 -18.36 -20.28 -3.47
N LYS A 90 -19.66 -20.20 -3.76
CA LYS A 90 -20.25 -19.08 -4.52
C LYS A 90 -20.11 -17.74 -3.80
N LEU A 91 -20.21 -17.71 -2.47
CA LEU A 91 -19.95 -16.50 -1.70
C LEU A 91 -18.49 -16.06 -1.77
N ILE A 92 -17.54 -17.01 -1.76
CA ILE A 92 -16.11 -16.71 -2.00
C ILE A 92 -15.95 -16.14 -3.41
N ALA A 93 -16.60 -16.74 -4.42
CA ALA A 93 -16.57 -16.27 -5.81
C ALA A 93 -17.08 -14.82 -5.95
N VAL A 94 -18.22 -14.52 -5.31
CA VAL A 94 -18.78 -13.15 -5.24
C VAL A 94 -17.83 -12.20 -4.51
N GLY A 95 -17.17 -12.66 -3.44
CA GLY A 95 -16.12 -11.90 -2.76
C GLY A 95 -14.97 -11.52 -3.69
N CYS A 96 -14.39 -12.50 -4.39
CA CYS A 96 -13.34 -12.29 -5.38
C CYS A 96 -13.77 -11.33 -6.50
N PHE A 97 -15.01 -11.45 -6.98
CA PHE A 97 -15.59 -10.53 -7.96
C PHE A 97 -15.68 -9.09 -7.41
N LEU A 98 -16.21 -8.90 -6.20
CA LEU A 98 -16.27 -7.59 -5.56
C LEU A 98 -14.88 -6.99 -5.32
N MET A 99 -13.89 -7.81 -4.95
CA MET A 99 -12.50 -7.36 -4.86
C MET A 99 -11.95 -6.88 -6.22
N ALA A 100 -12.25 -7.60 -7.30
CA ALA A 100 -11.87 -7.23 -8.65
C ALA A 100 -12.50 -5.90 -9.07
N VAL A 101 -13.80 -5.71 -8.80
CA VAL A 101 -14.52 -4.45 -9.03
C VAL A 101 -13.91 -3.32 -8.21
N GLY A 102 -13.65 -3.54 -6.92
CA GLY A 102 -13.01 -2.54 -6.05
C GLY A 102 -11.65 -2.09 -6.56
N SER A 103 -10.80 -3.04 -6.99
CA SER A 103 -9.50 -2.72 -7.56
C SER A 103 -9.61 -2.00 -8.91
N PHE A 104 -10.56 -2.39 -9.76
CA PHE A 104 -10.84 -1.68 -11.01
C PHE A 104 -11.28 -0.23 -10.74
N LEU A 105 -12.24 -0.04 -9.83
CA LEU A 105 -12.70 1.29 -9.38
C LEU A 105 -11.54 2.16 -8.87
N THR A 106 -10.57 1.58 -8.17
CA THR A 106 -9.38 2.30 -7.70
C THR A 106 -8.53 2.83 -8.87
N GLY A 107 -8.41 2.09 -9.97
CA GLY A 107 -7.64 2.49 -11.16
C GLY A 107 -8.39 3.44 -12.12
N LEU A 108 -9.72 3.48 -12.06
CA LEU A 108 -10.57 4.28 -12.96
C LEU A 108 -10.28 5.80 -13.01
N PRO A 109 -9.92 6.48 -11.90
CA PRO A 109 -9.69 7.92 -11.93
C PRO A 109 -8.69 8.36 -12.99
N HIS A 110 -7.69 7.54 -13.32
CA HIS A 110 -6.73 7.86 -14.38
C HIS A 110 -7.42 8.15 -15.72
N PHE A 111 -8.45 7.38 -16.05
CA PHE A 111 -9.19 7.51 -17.31
C PHE A 111 -10.24 8.65 -17.28
N PHE A 112 -10.76 8.99 -16.10
CA PHE A 112 -11.78 10.06 -15.96
C PHE A 112 -11.19 11.46 -15.83
N MET A 113 -9.97 11.61 -15.31
CA MET A 113 -9.38 12.93 -15.03
C MET A 113 -9.08 13.80 -16.26
N GLY A 114 -9.28 13.32 -17.49
CA GLY A 114 -9.06 14.08 -18.72
C GLY A 114 -7.58 14.37 -19.01
N ARG A 115 -7.20 14.42 -20.30
CA ARG A 115 -5.81 14.66 -20.75
C ARG A 115 -5.41 16.14 -20.77
N ASP A 116 -6.39 17.04 -20.85
CA ASP A 116 -6.19 18.45 -21.20
C ASP A 116 -5.64 19.33 -20.07
N ALA A 117 -5.64 18.80 -18.84
CA ALA A 117 -5.09 19.45 -17.66
C ALA A 117 -3.55 19.36 -17.53
N TYR A 118 -2.89 18.54 -18.34
CA TYR A 118 -1.48 18.16 -18.18
C TYR A 118 -0.53 18.89 -19.13
N TRP A 119 -0.97 19.21 -20.36
CA TRP A 119 -0.10 19.77 -21.41
C TRP A 119 -0.12 21.30 -21.51
N LEU A 120 -1.19 21.98 -21.10
CA LEU A 120 -1.33 23.43 -21.32
C LEU A 120 -0.44 24.31 -20.42
N HIS A 121 0.35 23.72 -19.52
CA HIS A 121 1.26 24.45 -18.63
C HIS A 121 2.75 24.11 -18.85
N ARG A 122 3.08 23.32 -19.87
CA ARG A 122 4.47 22.98 -20.20
C ARG A 122 4.74 23.08 -21.70
N VAL A 123 4.41 24.23 -22.28
CA VAL A 123 5.04 24.61 -23.53
C VAL A 123 6.50 24.95 -23.17
N PRO A 124 7.50 24.35 -23.83
CA PRO A 124 8.87 24.85 -23.74
C PRO A 124 8.87 26.30 -24.23
N TRP A 125 9.75 27.13 -23.66
CA TRP A 125 10.01 28.49 -24.13
C TRP A 125 9.95 28.59 -25.65
N SER A 126 8.82 29.06 -26.17
CA SER A 126 8.68 29.33 -27.59
C SER A 126 9.04 30.79 -27.76
N ARG A 127 10.07 31.06 -28.56
CA ARG A 127 10.42 32.43 -28.99
C ARG A 127 9.24 33.00 -29.75
N VAL A 128 8.39 33.76 -29.07
CA VAL A 128 7.39 34.60 -29.74
C VAL A 128 8.09 35.89 -30.12
N GLN A 129 8.44 36.05 -31.39
CA GLN A 129 8.82 37.36 -31.94
C GLN A 129 7.55 38.20 -32.07
N VAL A 130 7.30 39.09 -31.11
CA VAL A 130 6.32 40.15 -31.28
C VAL A 130 6.99 41.29 -32.03
N VAL A 131 6.69 41.42 -33.33
CA VAL A 131 7.14 42.56 -34.14
C VAL A 131 6.16 43.70 -33.91
N HIS A 132 6.55 44.71 -33.12
CA HIS A 132 5.88 46.01 -33.13
C HIS A 132 6.53 46.90 -34.21
N THR A 133 5.77 47.27 -35.23
CA THR A 133 6.17 48.30 -36.19
C THR A 133 5.99 49.69 -35.58
N SER A 134 7.00 50.19 -34.89
CA SER A 134 7.28 51.63 -34.80
C SER A 134 8.74 51.90 -34.44
N SER A 135 9.46 52.46 -35.41
CA SER A 135 10.72 53.22 -35.35
C SER A 135 11.62 53.14 -34.10
N LEU A 136 12.85 52.65 -34.33
CA LEU A 136 14.11 52.95 -33.62
C LEU A 136 14.12 52.73 -32.09
N ILE A 137 14.33 51.48 -31.67
CA ILE A 137 15.29 50.99 -30.65
C ILE A 137 15.05 49.46 -30.56
N LYS A 138 16.10 48.65 -30.68
CA LYS A 138 16.02 47.18 -30.69
C LYS A 138 16.35 46.65 -29.29
N GLU A 139 15.44 46.84 -28.33
CA GLU A 139 15.55 46.19 -27.02
C GLU A 139 14.80 44.86 -27.02
N VAL A 140 15.53 43.78 -26.73
CA VAL A 140 14.99 42.43 -26.59
C VAL A 140 14.53 42.26 -25.15
N TYR A 141 13.23 42.43 -24.90
CA TYR A 141 12.62 42.08 -23.62
C TYR A 141 12.05 40.66 -23.66
N CYS A 142 12.47 39.81 -22.71
CA CYS A 142 11.77 38.56 -22.41
C CYS A 142 10.49 38.91 -21.63
N VAL A 143 9.38 39.09 -22.33
CA VAL A 143 8.07 39.22 -21.68
C VAL A 143 7.57 37.82 -21.32
N PRO A 144 7.22 37.53 -20.07
CA PRO A 144 6.48 36.32 -19.74
C PRO A 144 5.07 36.49 -20.34
N VAL A 145 4.73 35.72 -21.37
CA VAL A 145 3.32 35.57 -21.77
C VAL A 145 2.64 34.75 -20.68
N CYS A 146 2.23 35.43 -19.62
CA CYS A 146 1.38 34.90 -18.58
C CYS A 146 -0.07 34.98 -19.08
N LEU A 147 -0.59 33.87 -19.61
CA LEU A 147 -2.03 33.76 -19.92
C LEU A 147 -2.90 33.62 -18.65
N CYS A 148 -2.35 33.86 -17.44
CA CYS A 148 -3.04 33.66 -16.16
C CYS A 148 -3.52 34.97 -15.50
N MET A 149 -3.37 36.14 -16.12
CA MET A 149 -3.84 37.40 -15.52
C MET A 149 -5.30 37.75 -15.86
N ILE A 150 -6.08 36.80 -16.38
CA ILE A 150 -7.53 36.86 -16.26
C ILE A 150 -7.86 36.05 -15.00
N PRO A 151 -8.39 36.65 -13.92
CA PRO A 151 -9.00 35.86 -12.86
C PRO A 151 -10.18 35.16 -13.52
N SER A 152 -10.00 33.90 -13.91
CA SER A 152 -11.10 33.14 -14.44
C SER A 152 -12.13 33.05 -13.34
N VAL A 153 -13.31 33.57 -13.65
CA VAL A 153 -14.57 33.33 -12.93
C VAL A 153 -14.90 31.81 -12.91
N ASP A 154 -14.05 30.96 -13.52
CA ASP A 154 -14.10 29.51 -13.62
C ASP A 154 -13.20 28.74 -12.62
N CYS A 155 -12.88 29.26 -11.43
CA CYS A 155 -12.53 28.35 -10.31
C CYS A 155 -13.82 27.68 -9.76
N VAL A 156 -14.66 27.20 -10.67
CA VAL A 156 -15.87 26.45 -10.40
C VAL A 156 -15.58 25.00 -10.78
N ARG A 157 -15.39 24.18 -9.74
CA ARG A 157 -15.35 22.70 -9.81
C ARG A 157 -14.34 22.14 -10.82
N ASP A 158 -13.06 22.19 -10.44
CA ASP A 158 -12.13 21.17 -10.95
C ASP A 158 -12.55 19.82 -10.36
N SER A 159 -13.42 19.09 -11.08
CA SER A 159 -13.94 17.77 -10.70
C SER A 159 -12.82 16.75 -10.42
N SER A 160 -11.61 17.03 -10.93
CA SER A 160 -10.38 16.28 -10.66
C SER A 160 -9.96 16.29 -9.18
N SER A 161 -10.31 17.33 -8.39
CA SER A 161 -9.91 17.47 -6.98
C SER A 161 -10.55 16.44 -6.04
N HIS A 162 -11.66 15.80 -6.43
CA HIS A 162 -12.38 14.82 -5.60
C HIS A 162 -12.28 13.39 -6.13
N MET A 163 -11.54 13.13 -7.21
CA MET A 163 -11.47 11.79 -7.79
C MET A 163 -10.73 10.77 -6.90
N TRP A 164 -9.99 11.22 -5.90
CA TRP A 164 -9.44 10.34 -4.85
C TRP A 164 -10.54 9.59 -4.06
N ILE A 165 -11.80 10.05 -4.09
CA ILE A 165 -12.95 9.35 -3.49
C ILE A 165 -13.16 7.98 -4.16
N TYR A 166 -12.87 7.83 -5.46
CA TYR A 166 -12.94 6.52 -6.13
C TYR A 166 -11.86 5.57 -5.61
N VAL A 167 -10.67 6.09 -5.28
CA VAL A 167 -9.59 5.29 -4.66
C VAL A 167 -10.02 4.82 -3.27
N PHE A 168 -10.62 5.72 -2.48
CA PHE A 168 -11.20 5.40 -1.17
C PHE A 168 -12.32 4.34 -1.28
N LEU A 169 -13.30 4.58 -2.15
CA LEU A 169 -14.44 3.68 -2.34
C LEU A 169 -14.01 2.33 -2.91
N GLY A 170 -13.11 2.31 -3.89
CA GLY A 170 -12.57 1.10 -4.48
C GLY A 170 -11.83 0.24 -3.44
N ASN A 171 -11.04 0.87 -2.57
CA ASN A 171 -10.35 0.16 -1.49
C ASN A 171 -11.32 -0.35 -0.41
N ALA A 172 -12.38 0.39 -0.09
CA ALA A 172 -13.45 -0.08 0.80
C ALA A 172 -14.24 -1.26 0.21
N VAL A 173 -14.62 -1.20 -1.08
CA VAL A 173 -15.29 -2.31 -1.80
C VAL A 173 -14.41 -3.55 -1.83
N ARG A 174 -13.10 -3.35 -2.01
CA ARG A 174 -12.12 -4.44 -1.89
C ARG A 174 -12.09 -5.06 -0.50
N GLY A 175 -12.22 -4.25 0.55
CA GLY A 175 -12.38 -4.71 1.93
C GLY A 175 -13.61 -5.60 2.10
N ILE A 176 -14.76 -5.17 1.56
CA ILE A 176 -16.02 -5.92 1.56
C ILE A 176 -15.87 -7.27 0.85
N GLY A 177 -15.22 -7.28 -0.31
CA GLY A 177 -14.99 -8.50 -1.09
C GLY A 177 -14.04 -9.49 -0.41
N GLU A 178 -13.08 -9.01 0.40
CA GLU A 178 -12.15 -9.87 1.16
C GLU A 178 -12.85 -10.65 2.27
N THR A 179 -13.91 -10.07 2.83
CA THR A 179 -14.62 -10.57 4.01
C THR A 179 -15.01 -12.06 3.95
N PRO A 180 -15.66 -12.58 2.89
CA PRO A 180 -16.03 -14.01 2.81
C PRO A 180 -14.86 -14.95 2.54
N VAL A 181 -13.75 -14.50 1.96
CA VAL A 181 -12.71 -15.38 1.41
C VAL A 181 -12.05 -16.22 2.50
N THR A 182 -11.63 -15.57 3.59
CA THR A 182 -10.88 -16.23 4.66
C THR A 182 -11.72 -17.09 5.60
N PRO A 183 -12.78 -16.57 6.24
CA PRO A 183 -13.58 -17.37 7.17
C PRO A 183 -14.30 -18.53 6.47
N LEU A 184 -14.91 -18.28 5.30
CA LEU A 184 -15.61 -19.35 4.57
C LEU A 184 -14.63 -20.36 3.97
N GLY A 185 -13.48 -19.91 3.46
CA GLY A 185 -12.44 -20.78 2.92
C GLY A 185 -11.89 -21.77 3.95
N ILE A 186 -11.53 -21.28 5.14
CA ILE A 186 -11.04 -22.13 6.24
C ILE A 186 -12.14 -23.09 6.72
N SER A 187 -13.36 -22.58 6.93
CA SER A 187 -14.48 -23.43 7.38
C SER A 187 -14.81 -24.56 6.39
N TYR A 188 -14.67 -24.30 5.08
CA TYR A 188 -14.95 -25.29 4.05
C TYR A 188 -13.88 -26.39 4.04
N ILE A 189 -12.61 -26.04 4.22
CA ILE A 189 -11.53 -27.04 4.33
C ILE A 189 -11.72 -27.90 5.57
N ASP A 190 -12.05 -27.29 6.70
CA ASP A 190 -12.21 -28.00 7.97
C ASP A 190 -13.39 -28.99 7.94
N ASP A 191 -14.50 -28.62 7.27
CA ASP A 191 -15.69 -29.47 7.18
C ASP A 191 -15.50 -30.70 6.27
N PHE A 192 -14.62 -30.64 5.27
CA PHE A 192 -14.53 -31.65 4.20
C PHE A 192 -13.19 -32.41 4.13
N ALA A 193 -12.10 -31.87 4.69
CA ALA A 193 -10.84 -32.58 4.81
C ALA A 193 -10.85 -33.53 6.03
N LYS A 194 -10.03 -34.59 6.00
CA LYS A 194 -9.75 -35.35 7.24
C LYS A 194 -9.15 -34.40 8.28
N ALA A 195 -9.53 -34.57 9.56
CA ALA A 195 -9.02 -33.76 10.66
C ALA A 195 -7.47 -33.76 10.75
N GLU A 196 -6.83 -34.83 10.30
CA GLU A 196 -5.37 -34.97 10.23
C GLU A 196 -4.74 -34.11 9.11
N ASN A 197 -5.47 -33.86 8.02
CA ASN A 197 -4.99 -33.15 6.84
C ASN A 197 -5.42 -31.66 6.81
N SER A 198 -6.49 -31.28 7.50
CA SER A 198 -7.01 -29.91 7.49
C SER A 198 -5.97 -28.89 7.99
N ALA A 199 -5.25 -29.23 9.05
CA ALA A 199 -4.17 -28.40 9.60
C ALA A 199 -3.02 -28.19 8.59
N PHE A 200 -2.67 -29.22 7.82
CA PHE A 200 -1.63 -29.12 6.79
C PHE A 200 -2.07 -28.20 5.63
N TYR A 201 -3.30 -28.35 5.14
CA TYR A 201 -3.83 -27.50 4.08
C TYR A 201 -3.95 -26.03 4.50
N ILE A 202 -4.38 -25.76 5.73
CA ILE A 202 -4.42 -24.40 6.28
C ILE A 202 -3.00 -23.81 6.37
N ALA A 203 -2.00 -24.60 6.77
CA ALA A 203 -0.61 -24.14 6.80
C ALA A 203 -0.08 -23.79 5.39
N CYS A 204 -0.34 -24.62 4.38
CA CYS A 204 0.02 -24.35 2.99
C CYS A 204 -0.63 -23.05 2.48
N LEU A 205 -1.91 -22.82 2.77
CA LEU A 205 -2.61 -21.59 2.40
C LEU A 205 -1.95 -20.35 3.00
N GLN A 206 -1.60 -20.40 4.28
CA GLN A 206 -0.91 -19.29 4.94
C GLN A 206 0.45 -19.02 4.29
N THR A 207 1.24 -20.06 3.96
CA THR A 207 2.52 -19.89 3.26
C THR A 207 2.36 -19.23 1.89
N ILE A 208 1.37 -19.64 1.09
CA ILE A 208 1.09 -19.03 -0.22
C ILE A 208 0.66 -17.57 -0.07
N THR A 209 -0.06 -17.26 1.00
CA THR A 209 -0.43 -15.87 1.34
C THR A 209 0.80 -14.98 1.54
N LEU A 210 1.91 -15.50 2.06
CA LEU A 210 3.16 -14.74 2.22
C LEU A 210 3.85 -14.43 0.88
N LEU A 211 3.59 -15.18 -0.19
CA LEU A 211 4.13 -14.86 -1.52
C LEU A 211 3.43 -13.64 -2.13
N GLY A 212 2.14 -13.45 -1.87
CA GLY A 212 1.37 -12.31 -2.40
C GLY A 212 2.05 -10.95 -2.15
N PRO A 213 2.43 -10.62 -0.89
CA PRO A 213 3.17 -9.41 -0.55
C PRO A 213 4.40 -9.15 -1.41
N MET A 214 5.23 -10.18 -1.66
CA MET A 214 6.45 -10.06 -2.47
C MET A 214 6.11 -9.61 -3.90
N PHE A 215 5.16 -10.30 -4.53
CA PHE A 215 4.74 -9.97 -5.90
C PHE A 215 4.01 -8.63 -5.99
N GLY A 216 3.26 -8.22 -4.95
CA GLY A 216 2.61 -6.91 -4.93
C GLY A 216 3.61 -5.74 -4.87
N PHE A 217 4.68 -5.84 -4.07
CA PHE A 217 5.75 -4.84 -4.08
C PHE A 217 6.59 -4.87 -5.36
N LEU A 218 6.82 -6.04 -5.96
CA LEU A 218 7.48 -6.15 -7.26
C LEU A 218 6.65 -5.52 -8.38
N LEU A 219 5.35 -5.77 -8.42
CA LEU A 219 4.42 -5.11 -9.34
C LEU A 219 4.39 -3.59 -9.08
N GLY A 220 4.41 -3.18 -7.82
CA GLY A 220 4.58 -1.79 -7.40
C GLY A 220 5.85 -1.15 -7.92
N SER A 221 6.98 -1.86 -7.85
CA SER A 221 8.27 -1.41 -8.41
C SER A 221 8.18 -1.19 -9.92
N LEU A 222 7.62 -2.16 -10.64
CA LEU A 222 7.45 -2.09 -12.10
C LEU A 222 6.54 -0.91 -12.50
N CYS A 223 5.38 -0.77 -11.84
CA CYS A 223 4.45 0.33 -12.13
C CYS A 223 5.06 1.69 -11.77
N ALA A 224 5.85 1.77 -10.70
CA ALA A 224 6.50 3.01 -10.28
C ALA A 224 7.66 3.45 -11.20
N SER A 225 8.30 2.52 -11.92
CA SER A 225 9.35 2.86 -12.89
C SER A 225 8.81 3.34 -14.23
N LEU A 226 7.55 3.03 -14.55
CA LEU A 226 6.86 3.49 -15.76
C LEU A 226 6.19 4.83 -15.48
N TYR A 227 6.33 5.80 -16.39
CA TYR A 227 5.65 7.09 -16.25
C TYR A 227 4.13 6.93 -16.38
N VAL A 228 3.36 7.76 -15.66
CA VAL A 228 1.89 7.64 -15.55
C VAL A 228 1.15 7.63 -16.89
N ASP A 229 1.66 8.37 -17.88
CA ASP A 229 1.08 8.52 -19.21
C ASP A 229 1.86 7.71 -20.28
N ILE A 230 2.22 6.47 -19.91
CA ILE A 230 2.89 5.51 -20.79
C ILE A 230 2.13 5.32 -22.12
N GLY A 231 2.86 5.36 -23.24
CA GLY A 231 2.30 5.18 -24.59
C GLY A 231 1.68 6.45 -25.20
N TYR A 232 1.58 7.53 -24.44
CA TYR A 232 1.04 8.82 -24.92
C TYR A 232 2.09 9.94 -24.96
N VAL A 233 3.11 9.85 -24.10
CA VAL A 233 4.20 10.83 -24.03
C VAL A 233 5.51 10.15 -24.41
N ASP A 234 6.26 10.78 -25.30
CA ASP A 234 7.63 10.36 -25.57
C ASP A 234 8.51 10.68 -24.36
N LEU A 235 9.10 9.66 -23.75
CA LEU A 235 9.94 9.79 -22.56
C LEU A 235 11.19 10.65 -22.82
N GLU A 236 11.58 10.85 -24.08
CA GLU A 236 12.68 11.72 -24.47
C GLU A 236 12.33 13.21 -24.32
N THR A 237 11.04 13.57 -24.35
CA THR A 237 10.58 14.95 -24.17
C THR A 237 10.38 15.32 -22.69
N VAL A 238 10.35 14.32 -21.81
CA VAL A 238 10.04 14.48 -20.38
C VAL A 238 11.28 14.92 -19.61
N THR A 239 11.23 16.08 -18.95
CA THR A 239 12.35 16.64 -18.17
C THR A 239 12.57 16.02 -16.78
N ILE A 240 11.64 15.17 -16.31
CA ILE A 240 11.65 14.60 -14.95
C ILE A 240 12.20 13.17 -14.91
N THR A 241 12.84 12.81 -13.79
CA THR A 241 13.39 11.47 -13.53
C THR A 241 12.61 10.75 -12.42
N PRO A 242 12.70 9.41 -12.30
CA PRO A 242 12.03 8.66 -11.23
C PRO A 242 12.42 9.01 -9.79
N LYS A 243 13.45 9.83 -9.59
CA LYS A 243 13.85 10.36 -8.28
C LYS A 243 13.19 11.71 -7.95
N ASP A 244 12.61 12.38 -8.95
CA ASP A 244 11.97 13.69 -8.77
C ASP A 244 10.65 13.53 -8.00
N ALA A 245 10.37 14.44 -7.06
CA ALA A 245 9.13 14.47 -6.29
C ALA A 245 7.87 14.67 -7.15
N ARG A 246 8.02 15.12 -8.40
CA ARG A 246 6.95 15.24 -9.40
C ARG A 246 6.71 13.98 -10.21
N TRP A 247 7.62 13.01 -10.12
CA TRP A 247 7.42 11.73 -10.82
C TRP A 247 6.22 11.00 -10.23
N VAL A 248 5.25 10.73 -11.11
CA VAL A 248 4.11 9.88 -10.85
C VAL A 248 4.24 8.67 -11.76
N GLY A 249 4.36 7.50 -11.16
CA GLY A 249 4.39 6.22 -11.86
C GLY A 249 3.00 5.79 -12.31
N ALA A 250 2.93 4.76 -13.16
CA ALA A 250 1.70 4.16 -13.67
C ALA A 250 0.93 3.37 -12.59
N TRP A 251 0.53 4.04 -11.51
CA TRP A 251 -0.15 3.48 -10.33
C TRP A 251 -1.51 2.84 -10.65
N TRP A 252 -2.17 3.24 -11.72
CA TRP A 252 -3.45 2.67 -12.16
C TRP A 252 -3.28 1.27 -12.78
N LEU A 253 -2.12 1.01 -13.40
CA LEU A 253 -1.88 -0.21 -14.17
C LEU A 253 -1.90 -1.45 -13.28
N GLY A 254 -1.23 -1.41 -12.13
CA GLY A 254 -1.20 -2.57 -11.24
C GLY A 254 -2.54 -2.82 -10.55
N PHE A 255 -3.43 -1.83 -10.44
CA PHE A 255 -4.80 -2.05 -9.99
C PHE A 255 -5.64 -2.80 -11.05
N LEU A 256 -5.42 -2.54 -12.33
CA LEU A 256 -6.05 -3.31 -13.42
C LEU A 256 -5.51 -4.75 -13.47
N VAL A 257 -4.19 -4.92 -13.39
CA VAL A 257 -3.56 -6.26 -13.31
C VAL A 257 -4.09 -7.03 -12.10
N SER A 258 -4.15 -6.39 -10.93
CA SER A 258 -4.70 -6.99 -9.72
C SER A 258 -6.19 -7.34 -9.88
N SER A 259 -6.97 -6.50 -10.55
CA SER A 259 -8.39 -6.75 -10.84
C SER A 259 -8.58 -8.01 -11.68
N VAL A 260 -7.83 -8.16 -12.77
CA VAL A 260 -7.88 -9.35 -13.63
C VAL A 260 -7.49 -10.61 -12.86
N ILE A 261 -6.39 -10.56 -12.09
CA ILE A 261 -5.93 -11.69 -11.28
C ILE A 261 -6.99 -12.12 -10.25
N MET A 262 -7.67 -11.16 -9.60
CA MET A 262 -8.73 -11.45 -8.64
C MET A 262 -10.02 -11.98 -9.30
N LEU A 263 -10.35 -11.50 -10.51
CA LEU A 263 -11.48 -12.03 -11.26
C LEU A 263 -11.23 -13.48 -11.65
N LEU A 264 -10.03 -13.79 -12.16
CA LEU A 264 -9.62 -15.14 -12.53
C LEU A 264 -9.61 -16.08 -11.32
N SER A 265 -9.22 -15.62 -10.13
CA SER A 265 -9.22 -16.45 -8.93
C SER A 265 -10.63 -16.79 -8.43
N GLY A 266 -11.64 -15.98 -8.77
CA GLY A 266 -13.05 -16.25 -8.45
C GLY A 266 -13.70 -17.32 -9.33
N ILE A 267 -13.24 -17.52 -10.56
CA ILE A 267 -13.88 -18.39 -11.57
C ILE A 267 -14.07 -19.84 -11.09
N PRO A 268 -13.04 -20.52 -10.54
CA PRO A 268 -13.18 -21.93 -10.17
C PRO A 268 -14.28 -22.19 -9.13
N PHE A 269 -14.56 -21.23 -8.25
CA PHE A 269 -15.53 -21.38 -7.17
C PHE A 269 -16.98 -21.44 -7.65
N TRP A 270 -17.28 -20.96 -8.86
CA TRP A 270 -18.63 -21.04 -9.44
C TRP A 270 -19.03 -22.47 -9.81
N PHE A 271 -18.03 -23.30 -10.11
CA PHE A 271 -18.22 -24.70 -10.54
C PHE A 271 -18.13 -25.70 -9.38
N LEU A 272 -17.83 -25.25 -8.16
CA LEU A 272 -17.70 -26.12 -7.00
C LEU A 272 -19.05 -26.39 -6.33
N PRO A 273 -19.34 -27.62 -5.89
CA PRO A 273 -20.60 -27.98 -5.26
C PRO A 273 -20.77 -27.36 -3.87
N ARG A 274 -22.02 -27.30 -3.37
CA ARG A 274 -22.34 -26.73 -2.04
C ARG A 274 -21.66 -27.48 -0.89
N SER A 275 -21.54 -28.79 -1.03
CA SER A 275 -20.98 -29.70 -0.03
C SER A 275 -20.21 -30.81 -0.73
N LEU A 276 -19.06 -31.20 -0.18
CA LEU A 276 -18.31 -32.37 -0.61
C LEU A 276 -18.61 -33.55 0.33
N PRO A 277 -18.55 -34.80 -0.14
CA PRO A 277 -18.47 -35.93 0.78
C PRO A 277 -17.16 -35.82 1.60
N LYS A 278 -17.23 -36.10 2.90
CA LYS A 278 -16.03 -36.08 3.75
C LYS A 278 -15.00 -37.10 3.25
N GLN A 279 -13.74 -36.70 3.21
CA GLN A 279 -12.65 -37.53 2.73
C GLN A 279 -12.53 -38.82 3.57
N GLY A 280 -12.96 -39.96 3.02
CA GLY A 280 -12.90 -41.29 3.67
C GLY A 280 -14.23 -41.91 4.11
N GLU A 281 -15.39 -41.27 3.91
CA GLU A 281 -16.72 -41.87 4.15
C GLU A 281 -17.26 -42.66 2.94
N GLU A 282 -16.39 -43.34 2.19
CA GLU A 282 -16.75 -43.99 0.92
C GLU A 282 -17.43 -45.37 1.04
N SER A 283 -17.67 -45.92 2.24
CA SER A 283 -18.08 -47.34 2.38
C SER A 283 -19.47 -47.62 2.97
N LYS A 284 -20.37 -46.64 3.11
CA LYS A 284 -21.74 -46.92 3.60
C LYS A 284 -22.82 -46.36 2.67
N LEU A 285 -23.01 -47.04 1.54
CA LEU A 285 -24.28 -47.02 0.82
C LEU A 285 -24.70 -48.48 0.60
N PRO A 286 -25.77 -48.96 1.26
CA PRO A 286 -26.58 -50.01 0.69
C PRO A 286 -27.73 -49.40 -0.14
N PRO A 287 -28.30 -50.19 -1.07
CA PRO A 287 -29.30 -49.73 -2.03
C PRO A 287 -30.68 -49.56 -1.39
N SER A 288 -31.47 -48.72 -2.04
CA SER A 288 -32.90 -48.50 -1.83
C SER A 288 -33.73 -49.78 -1.62
N THR A 289 -34.50 -49.83 -0.53
CA THR A 289 -35.81 -50.50 -0.43
C THR A 289 -36.67 -49.79 0.62
N PRO A 290 -37.99 -49.59 0.38
CA PRO A 290 -38.88 -48.93 1.33
C PRO A 290 -39.53 -49.95 2.27
N THR A 291 -39.33 -49.80 3.58
CA THR A 291 -40.18 -50.48 4.56
C THR A 291 -40.38 -49.60 5.78
N GLN A 292 -41.65 -49.28 6.05
CA GLN A 292 -42.12 -48.82 7.35
C GLN A 292 -41.91 -49.94 8.38
N ASP A 293 -41.35 -49.62 9.55
CA ASP A 293 -42.06 -49.57 10.85
C ASP A 293 -41.09 -49.90 12.01
N GLY A 294 -41.34 -49.30 13.18
CA GLY A 294 -40.78 -49.76 14.47
C GLY A 294 -39.62 -48.97 15.10
N THR A 295 -39.99 -47.99 15.93
CA THR A 295 -39.37 -47.55 17.19
C THR A 295 -37.97 -48.06 17.56
N GLU A 296 -37.00 -47.14 17.67
CA GLU A 296 -36.00 -47.13 18.76
C GLU A 296 -35.34 -45.74 18.89
N ASN A 297 -35.31 -45.24 20.13
CA ASN A 297 -34.76 -43.95 20.53
C ASN A 297 -33.26 -43.82 20.24
N SER A 298 -32.85 -42.74 19.58
CA SER A 298 -31.54 -42.12 19.81
C SER A 298 -31.52 -40.66 19.33
N ASP A 299 -31.49 -39.76 20.32
CA ASP A 299 -30.98 -38.39 20.32
C ASP A 299 -30.70 -37.71 18.97
N ALA A 300 -31.76 -37.17 18.37
CA ALA A 300 -31.65 -36.03 17.48
C ALA A 300 -31.56 -34.76 18.33
N THR A 301 -30.33 -34.33 18.67
CA THR A 301 -30.11 -33.02 19.29
C THR A 301 -30.61 -31.94 18.34
N SER A 302 -31.71 -31.30 18.74
CA SER A 302 -32.33 -30.16 18.11
C SER A 302 -31.29 -29.07 17.83
N HIS A 303 -31.04 -28.76 16.56
CA HIS A 303 -30.53 -27.44 16.16
C HIS A 303 -31.66 -26.42 16.36
N GLN A 304 -31.91 -26.08 17.62
CA GLN A 304 -32.86 -25.06 18.02
C GLN A 304 -32.29 -23.72 17.53
N ALA A 305 -33.08 -22.99 16.74
CA ALA A 305 -32.74 -21.65 16.28
C ALA A 305 -32.70 -20.71 17.50
N MET A 306 -31.54 -20.64 18.15
CA MET A 306 -31.31 -19.77 19.31
C MET A 306 -31.52 -18.32 18.89
N THR A 307 -32.33 -17.58 19.65
CA THR A 307 -32.64 -16.17 19.32
C THR A 307 -31.43 -15.28 19.56
N LEU A 308 -31.30 -14.17 18.81
CA LEU A 308 -30.18 -13.22 18.94
C LEU A 308 -30.02 -12.69 20.38
N ALA A 309 -31.13 -12.61 21.12
CA ALA A 309 -31.18 -12.22 22.53
C ALA A 309 -30.57 -13.26 23.47
N GLU A 310 -30.72 -14.55 23.20
CA GLU A 310 -30.12 -15.64 23.98
C GLU A 310 -28.62 -15.76 23.69
N ILE A 311 -28.21 -15.57 22.44
CA ILE A 311 -26.80 -15.49 22.04
C ILE A 311 -26.14 -14.27 22.69
N ALA A 312 -26.80 -13.11 22.69
CA ALA A 312 -26.29 -11.89 23.34
C ALA A 312 -26.19 -12.04 24.87
N LYS A 313 -27.14 -12.72 25.51
CA LYS A 313 -27.11 -13.04 26.95
C LYS A 313 -25.92 -13.92 27.34
N GLY A 314 -25.50 -14.86 26.49
CA GLY A 314 -24.29 -15.68 26.72
C GLY A 314 -22.98 -14.98 26.32
N PHE A 315 -23.04 -14.07 25.34
CA PHE A 315 -21.89 -13.37 24.78
C PHE A 315 -21.31 -12.33 25.74
N ILE A 316 -22.13 -11.48 26.36
CA ILE A 316 -21.65 -10.39 27.25
C ILE A 316 -20.88 -10.95 28.47
N PRO A 317 -21.38 -11.97 29.20
CA PRO A 317 -20.62 -12.57 30.30
C PRO A 317 -19.33 -13.23 29.83
N SER A 318 -19.33 -13.89 28.66
CA SER A 318 -18.15 -14.52 28.09
C SER A 318 -17.08 -13.51 27.66
N LEU A 319 -17.50 -12.40 27.06
CA LEU A 319 -16.64 -11.27 26.69
C LEU A 319 -16.06 -10.61 27.95
N LYS A 320 -16.89 -10.38 28.97
CA LYS A 320 -16.42 -9.84 30.26
C LYS A 320 -15.40 -10.77 30.90
N LYS A 321 -15.68 -12.08 30.98
CA LYS A 321 -14.75 -13.09 31.52
C LYS A 321 -13.43 -13.13 30.74
N LEU A 322 -13.49 -13.01 29.41
CA LEU A 322 -12.31 -13.00 28.55
C LEU A 322 -11.46 -11.73 28.79
N LEU A 323 -12.06 -10.54 28.73
CA LEU A 323 -11.35 -9.27 28.94
C LEU A 323 -10.89 -9.07 30.38
N SER A 324 -11.57 -9.67 31.36
CA SER A 324 -11.13 -9.70 32.76
C SER A 324 -10.02 -10.72 33.03
N THR A 325 -9.63 -11.53 32.05
CA THR A 325 -8.45 -12.42 32.18
C THR A 325 -7.18 -11.58 31.98
N PRO A 326 -6.38 -11.31 33.03
CA PRO A 326 -5.31 -10.31 32.95
C PRO A 326 -4.25 -10.64 31.89
N ALA A 327 -3.88 -11.91 31.76
CA ALA A 327 -2.90 -12.35 30.78
C ALA A 327 -3.36 -12.11 29.33
N TYR A 328 -4.63 -12.41 29.02
CA TYR A 328 -5.16 -12.19 27.67
C TYR A 328 -5.25 -10.70 27.35
N PHE A 329 -5.77 -9.89 28.28
CA PHE A 329 -5.90 -8.45 28.08
C PHE A 329 -4.54 -7.78 27.83
N LEU A 330 -3.51 -8.12 28.61
CA LEU A 330 -2.15 -7.61 28.40
C LEU A 330 -1.56 -8.05 27.06
N LEU A 331 -1.74 -9.31 26.67
CA LEU A 331 -1.29 -9.82 25.38
C LEU A 331 -2.05 -9.19 24.21
N LEU A 332 -3.33 -8.88 24.38
CA LEU A 332 -4.15 -8.18 23.40
C LEU A 332 -3.63 -6.75 23.19
N CYS A 333 -3.39 -5.99 24.26
CA CYS A 333 -2.79 -4.66 24.20
C CYS A 333 -1.40 -4.68 23.55
N GLY A 334 -0.52 -5.61 23.96
CA GLY A 334 0.81 -5.76 23.37
C GLY A 334 0.76 -6.13 21.89
N SER A 335 -0.18 -7.00 21.49
CA SER A 335 -0.38 -7.35 20.09
C SER A 335 -0.92 -6.18 19.27
N LEU A 336 -1.76 -5.33 19.86
CA LEU A 336 -2.30 -4.13 19.21
C LEU A 336 -1.17 -3.16 18.89
N LEU A 337 -0.30 -2.86 19.86
CA LEU A 337 0.85 -1.99 19.64
C LEU A 337 1.80 -2.56 18.57
N LYS A 338 2.06 -3.87 18.59
CA LYS A 338 2.89 -4.53 17.57
C LYS A 338 2.27 -4.46 16.17
N PHE A 339 0.99 -4.78 16.05
CA PHE A 339 0.29 -4.76 14.76
C PHE A 339 0.21 -3.34 14.20
N ASN A 340 -0.07 -2.37 15.06
CA ASN A 340 -0.09 -0.96 14.72
C ASN A 340 1.27 -0.49 14.17
N SER A 341 2.37 -0.76 14.88
CA SER A 341 3.72 -0.45 14.42
C SER A 341 4.04 -1.11 13.07
N PHE A 342 3.64 -2.37 12.90
CA PHE A 342 3.82 -3.10 11.64
C PHE A 342 3.07 -2.46 10.47
N ILE A 343 1.81 -2.05 10.66
CA ILE A 343 1.01 -1.38 9.62
C ILE A 343 1.64 -0.03 9.24
N GLY A 344 2.01 0.80 10.23
CA GLY A 344 2.67 2.08 9.97
C GLY A 344 3.97 1.93 9.18
N LEU A 345 4.82 0.97 9.60
CA LEU A 345 6.06 0.66 8.90
C LEU A 345 5.79 0.18 7.47
N LEU A 346 4.90 -0.81 7.26
CA LEU A 346 4.62 -1.31 5.91
C LEU A 346 4.06 -0.24 4.97
N THR A 347 3.19 0.63 5.48
CA THR A 347 2.53 1.69 4.69
C THR A 347 3.51 2.78 4.26
N PHE A 348 4.39 3.25 5.16
CA PHE A 348 5.27 4.40 4.89
C PHE A 348 6.75 4.08 4.68
N LYS A 349 7.19 2.81 4.76
CA LYS A 349 8.61 2.45 4.58
C LYS A 349 9.17 2.83 3.22
N ALA A 350 8.41 2.62 2.14
CA ALA A 350 8.85 3.05 0.81
C ALA A 350 9.04 4.57 0.76
N LYS A 351 8.06 5.32 1.29
CA LYS A 351 8.14 6.78 1.43
C LYS A 351 9.33 7.24 2.26
N TYR A 352 9.61 6.59 3.39
CA TYR A 352 10.78 6.87 4.22
C TYR A 352 12.08 6.70 3.42
N MET A 353 12.21 5.63 2.63
CA MET A 353 13.39 5.41 1.78
C MET A 353 13.53 6.47 0.68
N GLU A 354 12.42 6.94 0.12
CA GLU A 354 12.41 8.03 -0.86
C GLU A 354 12.89 9.35 -0.23
N GLN A 355 12.31 9.75 0.90
CA GLN A 355 12.58 11.05 1.52
C GLN A 355 13.94 11.10 2.21
N GLN A 356 14.28 10.07 2.99
CA GLN A 356 15.50 10.07 3.80
C GLN A 356 16.75 9.82 2.98
N PHE A 357 16.70 8.91 2.00
CA PHE A 357 17.88 8.46 1.26
C PHE A 357 17.86 8.82 -0.23
N GLY A 358 16.86 9.59 -0.70
CA GLY A 358 16.74 10.01 -2.09
C GLY A 358 16.61 8.85 -3.09
N GLN A 359 16.07 7.71 -2.65
CA GLN A 359 15.82 6.57 -3.53
C GLN A 359 14.54 6.80 -4.34
N SER A 360 14.42 6.21 -5.52
CA SER A 360 13.15 6.23 -6.26
C SER A 360 12.14 5.28 -5.60
N ALA A 361 10.84 5.59 -5.72
CA ALA A 361 9.75 4.70 -5.29
C ALA A 361 9.91 3.27 -5.83
N ALA A 362 10.30 3.14 -7.10
CA ALA A 362 10.54 1.85 -7.74
C ALA A 362 11.63 1.04 -7.01
N ARG A 363 12.80 1.65 -6.76
CA ARG A 363 13.91 0.96 -6.08
C ARG A 363 13.56 0.62 -4.64
N ALA A 364 12.85 1.50 -3.92
CA ALA A 364 12.40 1.24 -2.57
C ALA A 364 11.44 0.02 -2.52
N ASN A 365 10.42 0.01 -3.39
CA ASN A 365 9.48 -1.10 -3.52
C ASN A 365 10.18 -2.42 -3.87
N PHE A 366 11.13 -2.40 -4.80
CA PHE A 366 11.93 -3.57 -5.17
C PHE A 366 12.68 -4.17 -3.97
N LEU A 367 13.38 -3.33 -3.20
CA LEU A 367 14.17 -3.78 -2.04
C LEU A 367 13.30 -4.30 -0.89
N ILE A 368 12.11 -3.73 -0.70
CA ILE A 368 11.13 -4.26 0.27
C ILE A 368 10.67 -5.65 -0.18
N GLY A 369 10.30 -5.79 -1.45
CA GLY A 369 9.81 -7.04 -2.05
C GLY A 369 10.82 -8.18 -2.05
N VAL A 370 12.09 -7.90 -2.37
CA VAL A 370 13.14 -8.93 -2.56
C VAL A 370 13.96 -9.19 -1.30
N LEU A 371 14.19 -8.19 -0.44
CA LEU A 371 15.08 -8.36 0.72
C LEU A 371 14.30 -8.53 2.03
N ASN A 372 13.27 -7.73 2.28
CA ASN A 372 12.60 -7.74 3.58
C ASN A 372 11.55 -8.84 3.68
N LEU A 373 10.65 -8.94 2.71
CA LEU A 373 9.52 -9.86 2.79
C LEU A 373 9.91 -11.35 2.81
N PRO A 374 10.89 -11.83 2.01
CA PRO A 374 11.31 -13.23 2.09
C PRO A 374 11.93 -13.57 3.44
N VAL A 375 12.71 -12.65 4.00
CA VAL A 375 13.36 -12.85 5.30
C VAL A 375 12.34 -12.91 6.44
N VAL A 376 11.28 -12.10 6.38
CA VAL A 376 10.14 -12.19 7.31
C VAL A 376 9.46 -13.56 7.20
N ALA A 377 9.25 -14.08 5.97
CA ALA A 377 8.66 -15.40 5.77
C ALA A 377 9.52 -16.52 6.36
N VAL A 378 10.83 -16.49 6.12
CA VAL A 378 11.79 -17.44 6.69
C VAL A 378 11.78 -17.38 8.21
N GLY A 379 11.77 -16.18 8.81
CA GLY A 379 11.77 -16.05 10.27
C GLY A 379 10.46 -16.52 10.93
N ILE A 380 9.28 -16.27 10.33
CA ILE A 380 8.01 -16.84 10.83
C ILE A 380 8.06 -18.37 10.83
N PHE A 381 8.57 -18.97 9.75
CA PHE A 381 8.71 -20.42 9.61
C PHE A 381 9.71 -21.00 10.63
N LEU A 382 10.90 -20.40 10.76
CA LEU A 382 11.90 -20.78 11.76
C LEU A 382 11.37 -20.62 13.19
N GLY A 383 10.62 -19.57 13.49
CA GLY A 383 9.98 -19.36 14.79
C GLY A 383 9.02 -20.51 15.16
N GLY A 384 8.26 -21.01 14.19
CA GLY A 384 7.42 -22.19 14.35
C GLY A 384 8.22 -23.48 14.54
N LEU A 385 9.31 -23.65 13.76
CA LEU A 385 10.21 -24.80 13.88
C LEU A 385 10.91 -24.85 15.25
N LEU A 386 11.34 -23.70 15.78
CA LEU A 386 11.94 -23.57 17.11
C LEU A 386 10.96 -24.04 18.19
N MET A 387 9.70 -23.59 18.13
CA MET A 387 8.66 -24.07 19.04
C MET A 387 8.46 -25.58 18.99
N LYS A 388 8.46 -26.16 17.78
CA LYS A 388 8.25 -27.61 17.59
C LYS A 388 9.46 -28.42 18.07
N ARG A 389 10.67 -28.05 17.65
CA ARG A 389 11.92 -28.77 17.93
C ARG A 389 12.25 -28.77 19.42
N TYR A 390 12.13 -27.61 20.07
CA TYR A 390 12.45 -27.46 21.50
C TYR A 390 11.22 -27.66 22.40
N LYS A 391 10.06 -28.02 21.84
CA LYS A 391 8.79 -28.23 22.58
C LYS A 391 8.53 -27.09 23.58
N LEU A 392 8.67 -25.85 23.13
CA LEU A 392 8.60 -24.68 24.01
C LEU A 392 7.22 -24.60 24.69
N GLY A 393 7.24 -24.52 26.03
CA GLY A 393 6.06 -24.25 26.84
C GLY A 393 5.54 -22.82 26.64
N VAL A 394 4.42 -22.48 27.30
CA VAL A 394 3.81 -21.13 27.20
C VAL A 394 4.79 -20.06 27.68
N VAL A 395 5.47 -20.29 28.81
CA VAL A 395 6.44 -19.34 29.38
C VAL A 395 7.66 -19.17 28.48
N SER A 396 8.28 -20.27 28.04
CA SER A 396 9.45 -20.22 27.16
C SER A 396 9.12 -19.61 25.79
N GLY A 397 7.91 -19.86 25.26
CA GLY A 397 7.43 -19.22 24.03
C GLY A 397 7.20 -17.72 24.20
N ALA A 398 6.69 -17.29 25.36
CA ALA A 398 6.53 -15.87 25.70
C ALA A 398 7.89 -15.18 25.85
N GLN A 399 8.85 -15.83 26.52
CA GLN A 399 10.23 -15.35 26.64
C GLN A 399 10.89 -15.18 25.27
N LEU A 400 10.76 -16.18 24.38
CA LEU A 400 11.30 -16.09 23.02
C LEU A 400 10.67 -14.92 22.24
N SER A 401 9.34 -14.77 22.30
CA SER A 401 8.63 -13.67 21.63
C SER A 401 9.03 -12.30 22.19
N PHE A 402 9.24 -12.20 23.51
CA PHE A 402 9.68 -10.98 24.16
C PHE A 402 11.12 -10.62 23.77
N VAL A 403 12.06 -11.56 23.91
CA VAL A 403 13.49 -11.35 23.58
C VAL A 403 13.66 -10.93 22.12
N THR A 404 13.01 -11.62 21.19
CA THR A 404 13.05 -11.25 19.77
C THR A 404 12.47 -9.87 19.49
N SER A 405 11.34 -9.52 20.11
CA SER A 405 10.75 -8.18 19.95
C SER A 405 11.63 -7.09 20.54
N PHE A 406 12.22 -7.32 21.71
CA PHE A 406 13.12 -6.38 22.38
C PHE A 406 14.41 -6.18 21.57
N MET A 407 15.01 -7.27 21.07
CA MET A 407 16.18 -7.19 20.19
C MET A 407 15.85 -6.47 18.87
N ALA A 408 14.69 -6.73 18.28
CA ALA A 408 14.26 -6.01 17.08
C ALA A 408 14.06 -4.51 17.32
N TYR A 409 13.54 -4.14 18.50
CA TYR A 409 13.43 -2.74 18.94
C TYR A 409 14.82 -2.09 19.10
N LEU A 410 15.78 -2.76 19.75
CA LEU A 410 17.16 -2.26 19.85
C LEU A 410 17.80 -2.04 18.47
N LEU A 411 17.59 -2.97 17.53
CA LEU A 411 18.06 -2.81 16.16
C LEU A 411 17.33 -1.68 15.41
N LEU A 412 16.06 -1.43 15.72
CA LEU A 412 15.33 -0.29 15.17
C LEU A 412 15.93 1.04 15.67
N LEU A 413 16.34 1.12 16.95
CA LEU A 413 17.06 2.28 17.48
C LEU A 413 18.39 2.53 16.75
N LEU A 414 19.11 1.48 16.34
CA LEU A 414 20.33 1.65 15.52
C LEU A 414 20.05 2.29 14.16
N GLN A 415 18.82 2.17 13.62
CA GLN A 415 18.45 2.82 12.36
C GLN A 415 18.37 4.35 12.50
N PHE A 416 18.11 4.89 13.70
CA PHE A 416 18.22 6.34 13.93
C PHE A 416 19.64 6.87 13.72
N GLY A 417 20.66 6.04 13.93
CA GLY A 417 22.06 6.40 13.65
C GLY A 417 22.39 6.50 12.14
N THR A 418 21.55 5.92 11.27
CA THR A 418 21.74 5.96 9.82
C THR A 418 21.21 7.26 9.23
N LYS A 419 21.91 8.37 9.51
CA LYS A 419 21.54 9.69 9.01
C LYS A 419 21.95 9.90 7.55
N CYS A 420 21.17 10.68 6.84
CA CYS A 420 21.53 11.30 5.59
C CYS A 420 21.04 12.74 5.68
N ASP A 421 21.97 13.69 5.56
CA ASP A 421 21.65 15.10 5.77
C ASP A 421 20.66 15.59 4.69
N ASN A 422 19.91 16.64 5.04
CA ASN A 422 18.97 17.30 4.14
C ASN A 422 19.67 17.72 2.83
N VAL A 423 18.96 17.62 1.70
CA VAL A 423 19.46 18.20 0.43
C VAL A 423 19.64 19.69 0.64
N GLN A 424 20.78 20.23 0.20
CA GLN A 424 21.03 21.66 0.22
C GLN A 424 20.14 22.35 -0.82
N VAL A 425 19.04 22.95 -0.36
CA VAL A 425 18.11 23.71 -1.18
C VAL A 425 18.17 25.19 -0.82
N ALA A 426 18.49 26.03 -1.79
CA ALA A 426 18.59 27.48 -1.63
C ALA A 426 17.26 28.08 -1.17
N GLY A 427 17.30 28.91 -0.13
CA GLY A 427 16.14 29.55 0.47
C GLY A 427 15.29 28.65 1.37
N LEU A 428 15.63 27.36 1.52
CA LEU A 428 14.92 26.42 2.42
C LEU A 428 15.86 25.88 3.51
N THR A 429 16.92 25.17 3.14
CA THR A 429 17.85 24.54 4.09
C THR A 429 19.19 25.27 4.16
N VAL A 430 19.55 25.99 3.09
CA VAL A 430 20.73 26.84 2.99
C VAL A 430 20.33 28.19 2.42
N SER A 431 21.06 29.26 2.75
CA SER A 431 20.89 30.54 2.07
C SER A 431 21.34 30.46 0.61
N TYR A 432 20.96 31.44 -0.20
CA TYR A 432 21.48 31.58 -1.57
C TYR A 432 23.01 31.73 -1.63
N ASN A 433 23.63 32.16 -0.52
CA ASN A 433 25.09 32.27 -0.39
C ASN A 433 25.75 30.97 0.11
N GLY A 434 24.99 29.88 0.27
CA GLY A 434 25.49 28.58 0.72
C GLY A 434 25.72 28.48 2.24
N THR A 435 25.28 29.47 3.03
CA THR A 435 25.38 29.37 4.50
C THR A 435 24.29 28.44 5.06
N PRO A 436 24.64 27.48 5.93
CA PRO A 436 23.66 26.61 6.58
C PRO A 436 22.72 27.40 7.50
N GLY A 437 21.42 27.17 7.39
CA GLY A 437 20.42 27.78 8.26
C GLY A 437 19.02 27.49 7.76
N VAL A 438 18.22 26.81 8.58
CA VAL A 438 16.80 26.54 8.28
C VAL A 438 16.06 27.85 8.39
N VAL A 439 15.69 28.44 7.25
CA VAL A 439 14.84 29.62 7.25
C VAL A 439 13.40 29.12 7.39
N TYR A 440 12.90 29.05 8.62
CA TYR A 440 11.46 28.88 8.86
C TYR A 440 10.74 30.08 8.22
N ASN A 441 9.85 29.83 7.26
CA ASN A 441 9.36 30.81 6.26
C ASN A 441 10.41 31.27 5.24
N GLY A 442 11.15 30.33 4.67
CA GLY A 442 12.14 30.54 3.62
C GLY A 442 11.67 31.50 2.52
N ASN A 443 12.24 32.71 2.51
CA ASN A 443 12.13 33.61 1.37
C ASN A 443 12.88 32.97 0.21
N LEU A 444 12.13 32.41 -0.74
CA LEU A 444 12.67 31.89 -2.00
C LEU A 444 13.21 33.03 -2.88
N TRP A 445 12.88 34.28 -2.55
CA TRP A 445 13.35 35.48 -3.23
C TRP A 445 14.65 35.99 -2.62
N SER A 446 15.60 36.26 -3.50
CA SER A 446 16.91 36.86 -3.23
C SER A 446 17.16 37.96 -4.25
N GLU A 447 18.17 38.81 -4.03
CA GLU A 447 18.46 39.92 -4.95
C GLU A 447 18.73 39.43 -6.38
N CYS A 448 19.37 38.26 -6.51
CA CYS A 448 19.72 37.66 -7.79
C CYS A 448 18.51 37.21 -8.64
N ASN A 449 17.35 36.92 -8.03
CA ASN A 449 16.15 36.47 -8.73
C ASN A 449 15.00 37.49 -8.70
N ARG A 450 15.24 38.72 -8.22
CA ARG A 450 14.23 39.79 -8.19
C ARG A 450 13.72 40.17 -9.57
N ASP A 451 14.61 40.15 -10.56
CA ASP A 451 14.26 40.50 -11.95
C ASP A 451 13.46 39.39 -12.65
N CYS A 452 13.35 38.22 -12.01
CA CYS A 452 12.52 37.13 -12.46
C CYS A 452 11.18 37.16 -11.68
N SER A 453 10.07 37.39 -12.39
CA SER A 453 8.72 37.32 -11.80
C SER A 453 8.29 35.87 -11.51
N CYS A 454 9.07 35.15 -10.70
CA CYS A 454 8.88 33.73 -10.43
C CYS A 454 7.66 33.45 -9.57
N LEU A 455 6.93 32.39 -9.90
CA LEU A 455 5.83 31.90 -9.08
C LEU A 455 6.38 31.24 -7.82
N ALA A 456 5.96 31.75 -6.65
CA ALA A 456 6.37 31.20 -5.36
C ALA A 456 6.07 29.69 -5.25
N GLY A 457 4.95 29.24 -5.81
CA GLY A 457 4.49 27.84 -5.74
C GLY A 457 5.17 26.85 -6.68
N GLU A 458 6.07 27.31 -7.55
CA GLU A 458 6.70 26.45 -8.55
C GLU A 458 7.74 25.50 -7.92
N TRP A 459 7.74 24.25 -8.39
CA TRP A 459 8.70 23.23 -7.98
C TRP A 459 9.24 22.52 -9.23
N ASP A 460 10.41 22.94 -9.69
CA ASP A 460 11.15 22.36 -10.80
C ASP A 460 12.65 22.28 -10.45
N PRO A 461 13.03 21.39 -9.53
CA PRO A 461 14.35 21.45 -8.93
C PRO A 461 15.46 21.33 -9.98
N VAL A 462 16.46 22.18 -9.86
CA VAL A 462 17.68 22.17 -10.69
C VAL A 462 18.91 22.16 -9.80
N CYS A 463 19.94 21.46 -10.23
CA CYS A 463 21.20 21.31 -9.50
C CYS A 463 22.30 22.14 -10.15
N SER A 464 23.01 22.90 -9.33
CA SER A 464 24.24 23.60 -9.70
C SER A 464 25.46 22.75 -9.36
N ASP A 465 26.56 22.97 -10.09
CA ASP A 465 27.83 22.25 -9.90
C ASP A 465 28.43 22.44 -8.49
N ASN A 466 28.06 23.53 -7.80
CA ASN A 466 28.43 23.78 -6.40
C ASN A 466 27.69 22.89 -5.38
N GLY A 467 26.81 21.98 -5.84
CA GLY A 467 26.06 21.05 -4.99
C GLY A 467 24.79 21.63 -4.37
N ILE A 468 24.43 22.87 -4.68
CA ILE A 468 23.21 23.53 -4.23
C ILE A 468 22.08 23.29 -5.23
N THR A 469 20.94 22.84 -4.72
CA THR A 469 19.70 22.70 -5.48
C THR A 469 18.88 23.97 -5.37
N TYR A 470 18.34 24.43 -6.50
CA TYR A 470 17.39 25.54 -6.57
C TYR A 470 16.00 24.98 -6.86
N THR A 471 14.96 25.62 -6.32
CA THR A 471 13.58 25.12 -6.43
C THR A 471 12.98 25.24 -7.83
N SER A 472 13.47 26.15 -8.67
CA SER A 472 13.15 26.24 -10.10
C SER A 472 14.30 26.89 -10.89
N PRO A 473 14.37 26.72 -12.23
CA PRO A 473 15.31 27.46 -13.06
C PRO A 473 15.11 28.99 -12.95
N CYS A 474 13.87 29.43 -12.77
CA CYS A 474 13.53 30.84 -12.54
C CYS A 474 14.12 31.34 -11.21
N LEU A 475 13.96 30.57 -10.13
CA LEU A 475 14.49 30.94 -8.82
C LEU A 475 16.03 30.84 -8.74
N ALA A 476 16.64 30.09 -9.66
CA ALA A 476 18.08 30.12 -9.93
C ALA A 476 18.52 31.33 -10.80
N GLY A 477 17.58 32.10 -11.35
CA GLY A 477 17.84 33.29 -12.17
C GLY A 477 18.37 32.98 -13.58
N CYS A 478 18.03 31.83 -14.15
CA CYS A 478 18.51 31.41 -15.46
C CYS A 478 17.76 32.10 -16.61
N SER A 479 18.50 32.53 -17.63
CA SER A 479 17.96 33.30 -18.77
C SER A 479 18.00 32.56 -20.12
N SER A 480 18.65 31.40 -20.19
CA SER A 480 18.73 30.59 -21.41
C SER A 480 18.75 29.10 -21.11
N SER A 481 18.41 28.26 -22.08
CA SER A 481 18.47 26.81 -21.97
C SER A 481 18.93 26.17 -23.28
N THR A 482 19.60 25.03 -23.16
CA THR A 482 20.09 24.20 -24.26
C THR A 482 19.75 22.74 -24.02
N GLY A 483 19.55 21.96 -25.08
CA GLY A 483 19.19 20.55 -24.97
C GLY A 483 17.68 20.31 -25.01
N TYR A 484 17.29 19.05 -24.84
CA TYR A 484 15.89 18.63 -24.93
C TYR A 484 15.60 17.56 -23.87
N GLY A 485 14.39 17.61 -23.29
CA GLY A 485 13.94 16.68 -22.27
C GLY A 485 14.91 16.57 -21.08
N LYS A 486 15.33 15.35 -20.76
CA LYS A 486 16.22 15.06 -19.61
C LYS A 486 17.61 15.67 -19.72
N ASN A 487 18.04 15.98 -20.93
CA ASN A 487 19.36 16.56 -21.21
C ASN A 487 19.30 18.09 -21.30
N THR A 488 18.23 18.71 -20.79
CA THR A 488 18.12 20.17 -20.75
C THR A 488 19.06 20.73 -19.68
N VAL A 489 19.86 21.71 -20.09
CA VAL A 489 20.77 22.49 -19.24
C VAL A 489 20.36 23.94 -19.34
N PHE A 490 20.20 24.61 -18.20
CA PHE A 490 19.93 26.04 -18.13
C PHE A 490 21.23 26.79 -17.92
N HIS A 491 21.37 27.96 -18.55
CA HIS A 491 22.58 28.78 -18.52
C HIS A 491 22.27 30.22 -18.14
N ASN A 492 23.32 30.97 -17.83
CA ASN A 492 23.29 32.37 -17.40
C ASN A 492 22.39 32.55 -16.17
N CYS A 493 22.63 31.74 -15.14
CA CYS A 493 21.89 31.74 -13.88
C CYS A 493 22.51 32.71 -12.88
N SER A 494 21.86 33.85 -12.61
CA SER A 494 22.38 34.92 -11.75
C SER A 494 22.57 34.53 -10.28
N CYS A 495 21.82 33.54 -9.78
CA CYS A 495 21.90 33.09 -8.38
C CYS A 495 22.95 32.00 -8.13
N VAL A 496 23.62 31.52 -9.18
CA VAL A 496 24.68 30.51 -9.06
C VAL A 496 26.00 31.23 -8.84
N LEU A 497 26.47 31.19 -7.59
CA LEU A 497 27.74 31.81 -7.20
C LEU A 497 28.93 30.94 -7.63
N SER A 498 29.80 31.50 -8.47
CA SER A 498 31.07 30.89 -8.86
C SER A 498 32.15 31.21 -7.81
N SER A 499 32.57 30.21 -7.03
CA SER A 499 33.69 30.36 -6.08
C SER A 499 35.08 30.34 -6.75
N SER A 500 35.17 30.26 -8.09
CA SER A 500 36.41 30.38 -8.86
C SER A 500 36.15 30.83 -10.32
N ALA A 501 36.65 32.00 -10.72
CA ALA A 501 36.60 32.55 -12.09
C ALA A 501 37.53 31.79 -13.08
N PRO A 502 37.47 31.96 -14.43
CA PRO A 502 36.46 32.57 -15.31
C PRO A 502 35.75 31.54 -16.23
N GLU A 503 35.82 30.24 -15.91
CA GLU A 503 35.27 29.14 -16.74
C GLU A 503 34.26 28.25 -16.00
N GLY A 504 33.87 28.61 -14.78
CA GLY A 504 32.78 27.94 -14.08
C GLY A 504 31.46 28.28 -14.76
N SER A 505 30.84 27.29 -15.41
CA SER A 505 29.57 27.47 -16.09
C SER A 505 28.49 27.90 -15.08
N MET A 506 27.90 29.09 -15.30
CA MET A 506 26.71 29.57 -14.58
C MET A 506 25.47 28.78 -15.05
N SER A 507 25.58 27.46 -15.00
CA SER A 507 24.65 26.52 -15.55
C SER A 507 24.11 25.59 -14.48
N VAL A 508 22.88 25.16 -14.67
CA VAL A 508 22.22 24.18 -13.81
C VAL A 508 21.60 23.08 -14.64
N ILE A 509 21.65 21.86 -14.11
CA ILE A 509 21.07 20.67 -14.72
C ILE A 509 19.74 20.31 -14.04
N LEU A 510 18.88 19.58 -14.74
CA LEU A 510 17.61 19.13 -14.21
C LEU A 510 17.75 18.19 -13.00
N GLY A 511 16.85 18.35 -12.03
CA GLY A 511 16.73 17.48 -10.86
C GLY A 511 17.46 18.02 -9.63
N GLN A 512 17.26 17.32 -8.51
CA GLN A 512 17.96 17.61 -7.27
C GLN A 512 19.42 17.16 -7.34
N CYS A 513 20.30 17.86 -6.63
CA CYS A 513 21.69 17.46 -6.55
C CYS A 513 21.86 16.06 -5.96
N PRO A 514 22.82 15.26 -6.48
CA PRO A 514 23.06 13.92 -6.00
C PRO A 514 23.44 13.95 -4.51
N ARG A 515 22.88 13.02 -3.74
CA ARG A 515 23.25 12.85 -2.32
C ARG A 515 24.72 12.40 -2.22
N SER A 516 25.37 12.77 -1.11
CA SER A 516 26.77 12.43 -0.85
C SER A 516 27.02 10.91 -0.84
N ARG A 517 28.27 10.48 -1.09
CA ARG A 517 28.66 9.07 -1.03
C ARG A 517 28.42 8.45 0.36
N GLU A 518 28.49 9.26 1.40
CA GLU A 518 28.17 8.88 2.78
C GLU A 518 26.70 8.48 2.95
N CYS A 519 25.78 9.19 2.29
CA CYS A 519 24.36 8.84 2.28
C CYS A 519 24.12 7.45 1.65
N SER A 520 24.85 7.10 0.58
CA SER A 520 24.73 5.77 -0.02
C SER A 520 25.24 4.66 0.93
N ARG A 521 26.31 4.94 1.69
CA ARG A 521 26.81 4.00 2.71
C ARG A 521 25.80 3.86 3.86
N SER A 522 25.28 4.98 4.36
CA SER A 522 24.23 5.04 5.38
C SER A 522 22.98 4.28 4.96
N PHE A 523 22.53 4.42 3.70
CA PHE A 523 21.43 3.65 3.14
C PHE A 523 21.69 2.14 3.14
N THR A 524 22.93 1.74 2.82
CA THR A 524 23.31 0.31 2.82
C THR A 524 23.27 -0.26 4.24
N SER A 525 23.79 0.50 5.21
CA SER A 525 23.71 0.16 6.63
C SER A 525 22.26 0.08 7.12
N TYR A 526 21.41 1.06 6.75
CA TYR A 526 19.98 1.05 7.05
C TYR A 526 19.31 -0.21 6.53
N MET A 527 19.57 -0.59 5.27
CA MET A 527 19.00 -1.80 4.69
C MET A 527 19.45 -3.07 5.39
N ALA A 528 20.74 -3.19 5.73
CA ALA A 528 21.25 -4.35 6.47
C ALA A 528 20.59 -4.49 7.85
N VAL A 529 20.50 -3.40 8.61
CA VAL A 529 19.85 -3.38 9.92
C VAL A 529 18.34 -3.64 9.80
N SER A 530 17.69 -3.10 8.77
CA SER A 530 16.26 -3.30 8.53
C SER A 530 15.91 -4.76 8.24
N VAL A 531 16.73 -5.45 7.42
CA VAL A 531 16.56 -6.87 7.12
C VAL A 531 16.80 -7.73 8.37
N LEU A 532 17.88 -7.45 9.12
CA LEU A 532 18.18 -8.17 10.35
C LEU A 532 17.10 -7.98 11.43
N SER A 533 16.63 -6.74 11.63
CA SER A 533 15.54 -6.42 12.57
C SER A 533 14.24 -7.12 12.16
N SER A 534 13.90 -7.12 10.87
CA SER A 534 12.72 -7.81 10.34
C SER A 534 12.80 -9.32 10.57
N PHE A 535 13.98 -9.94 10.35
CA PHE A 535 14.22 -11.35 10.63
C PHE A 535 13.99 -11.68 12.11
N ILE A 536 14.67 -10.96 13.01
CA ILE A 536 14.60 -11.23 14.44
C ILE A 536 13.17 -11.04 14.95
N ASN A 537 12.48 -9.97 14.56
CA ASN A 537 11.09 -9.74 14.93
C ASN A 537 10.17 -10.88 14.45
N SER A 538 10.38 -11.36 13.22
CA SER A 538 9.57 -12.41 12.62
C SER A 538 9.72 -13.78 13.31
N LEU A 539 10.89 -14.11 13.88
CA LEU A 539 11.11 -15.30 14.70
C LEU A 539 10.17 -15.35 15.92
N GLY A 540 9.84 -14.19 16.49
CA GLY A 540 8.97 -14.05 17.66
C GLY A 540 7.47 -14.07 17.37
N THR A 541 7.08 -14.04 16.09
CA THR A 541 5.68 -13.89 15.68
C THR A 541 4.86 -15.14 15.97
N THR A 542 5.31 -16.31 15.48
CA THR A 542 4.62 -17.60 15.72
C THR A 542 4.56 -17.95 17.22
N PRO A 543 5.67 -17.86 18.00
CA PRO A 543 5.61 -18.03 19.45
C PRO A 543 4.63 -17.09 20.15
N GLY A 544 4.64 -15.81 19.80
CA GLY A 544 3.73 -14.83 20.40
C GLY A 544 2.26 -15.16 20.15
N TYR A 545 1.92 -15.53 18.91
CA TYR A 545 0.56 -15.92 18.56
C TYR A 545 0.12 -17.21 19.28
N MET A 546 1.00 -18.20 19.37
CA MET A 546 0.70 -19.47 20.07
C MET A 546 0.51 -19.29 21.58
N VAL A 547 1.24 -18.36 22.19
CA VAL A 547 1.06 -18.02 23.62
C VAL A 547 -0.36 -17.53 23.88
N ILE A 548 -0.88 -16.63 23.02
CA ILE A 548 -2.25 -16.10 23.12
C ILE A 548 -3.27 -17.24 23.05
N ILE A 549 -3.11 -18.17 22.12
CA ILE A 549 -4.05 -19.30 22.00
C ILE A 549 -3.97 -20.23 23.22
N ARG A 550 -2.76 -20.47 23.75
CA ARG A 550 -2.54 -21.45 24.82
C ARG A 550 -2.88 -20.93 26.22
N CYS A 551 -2.90 -19.61 26.45
CA CYS A 551 -3.28 -19.04 27.76
C CYS A 551 -4.80 -18.88 27.96
N ILE A 552 -5.61 -19.23 26.95
CA ILE A 552 -7.06 -19.09 26.97
C ILE A 552 -7.72 -20.45 27.12
N LYS A 553 -8.78 -20.51 27.96
CA LYS A 553 -9.59 -21.71 28.12
C LYS A 553 -10.14 -22.18 26.77
N PRO A 554 -10.18 -23.48 26.48
CA PRO A 554 -10.63 -24.02 25.18
C PRO A 554 -11.95 -23.42 24.69
N GLU A 555 -12.92 -23.26 25.58
CA GLU A 555 -14.26 -22.71 25.32
C GLU A 555 -14.25 -21.24 24.84
N LEU A 556 -13.21 -20.47 25.15
CA LEU A 556 -13.13 -19.02 24.84
C LEU A 556 -12.16 -18.70 23.69
N LYS A 557 -11.48 -19.69 23.11
CA LYS A 557 -10.43 -19.47 22.09
C LYS A 557 -10.96 -18.80 20.82
N SER A 558 -12.08 -19.27 20.28
CA SER A 558 -12.69 -18.71 19.08
C SER A 558 -13.14 -17.26 19.29
N LEU A 559 -13.78 -16.98 20.42
CA LEU A 559 -14.16 -15.63 20.84
C LEU A 559 -12.92 -14.72 20.95
N ALA A 560 -11.84 -15.22 21.56
CA ALA A 560 -10.61 -14.46 21.73
C ALA A 560 -9.91 -14.11 20.42
N LEU A 561 -9.86 -15.04 19.47
CA LEU A 561 -9.31 -14.77 18.14
C LEU A 561 -10.19 -13.78 17.36
N GLY A 562 -11.52 -13.88 17.52
CA GLY A 562 -12.47 -12.91 16.96
C GLY A 562 -12.28 -11.50 17.50
N ILE A 563 -12.21 -11.36 18.83
CA ILE A 563 -11.96 -10.06 19.50
C ILE A 563 -10.59 -9.51 19.15
N GLN A 564 -9.55 -10.36 19.14
CA GLN A 564 -8.22 -9.95 18.72
C GLN A 564 -8.24 -9.37 17.30
N THR A 565 -8.83 -10.10 16.34
CA THR A 565 -8.94 -9.64 14.95
C THR A 565 -9.71 -8.32 14.86
N LEU A 566 -10.86 -8.22 15.53
CA LEU A 566 -11.67 -7.00 15.56
C LEU A 566 -10.88 -5.80 16.08
N VAL A 567 -10.18 -5.96 17.20
CA VAL A 567 -9.35 -4.92 17.83
C VAL A 567 -8.18 -4.52 16.92
N MET A 568 -7.46 -5.49 16.33
CA MET A 568 -6.36 -5.20 15.41
C MET A 568 -6.83 -4.41 14.18
N ARG A 569 -7.93 -4.84 13.54
CA ARG A 569 -8.45 -4.18 12.33
C ARG A 569 -8.99 -2.78 12.64
N THR A 570 -9.74 -2.64 13.73
CA THR A 570 -10.40 -1.37 14.10
C THR A 570 -9.41 -0.33 14.66
N LEU A 571 -8.53 -0.73 15.60
CA LEU A 571 -7.64 0.19 16.31
C LEU A 571 -6.20 0.20 15.78
N GLY A 572 -5.80 -0.81 15.01
CA GLY A 572 -4.49 -0.86 14.36
C GLY A 572 -4.55 -0.58 12.87
N GLY A 573 -5.52 -1.17 12.17
CA GLY A 573 -5.63 -1.07 10.72
C GLY A 573 -6.07 0.32 10.22
N ILE A 574 -7.11 0.89 10.85
CA ILE A 574 -7.70 2.17 10.43
C ILE A 574 -6.90 3.40 10.91
N PRO A 575 -6.66 3.60 12.22
CA PRO A 575 -6.07 4.85 12.69
C PRO A 575 -4.54 4.90 12.50
N ALA A 576 -3.82 3.77 12.46
CA ALA A 576 -2.36 3.79 12.41
C ALA A 576 -1.82 4.53 11.18
N PRO A 577 -2.23 4.21 9.94
CA PRO A 577 -1.80 4.96 8.78
C PRO A 577 -2.14 6.46 8.85
N VAL A 578 -3.27 6.83 9.48
CA VAL A 578 -3.73 8.22 9.56
C VAL A 578 -2.81 9.06 10.42
N TYR A 579 -2.54 8.64 11.67
CA TYR A 579 -1.69 9.46 12.54
C TYR A 579 -0.20 9.34 12.19
N PHE A 580 0.29 8.20 11.68
CA PHE A 580 1.65 8.14 11.13
C PHE A 580 1.78 9.09 9.94
N GLY A 581 0.75 9.17 9.09
CA GLY A 581 0.67 10.17 8.03
C GLY A 581 0.66 11.60 8.56
N ALA A 582 -0.09 11.89 9.63
CA ALA A 582 -0.10 13.22 10.24
C ALA A 582 1.27 13.61 10.85
N LEU A 583 1.97 12.66 11.47
CA LEU A 583 3.34 12.86 11.96
C LEU A 583 4.29 13.17 10.81
N ILE A 584 4.21 12.42 9.70
CA ILE A 584 4.98 12.71 8.49
C ILE A 584 4.65 14.10 7.94
N ASP A 585 3.38 14.48 7.87
CA ASP A 585 2.97 15.79 7.39
C ASP A 585 3.48 16.93 8.30
N SER A 586 3.73 16.68 9.58
CA SER A 586 4.24 17.71 10.50
C SER A 586 5.69 18.13 10.21
N THR A 587 6.46 17.30 9.50
CA THR A 587 7.87 17.53 9.18
C THR A 587 8.07 18.14 7.79
N CYS A 588 7.00 18.52 7.10
CA CYS A 588 7.09 19.09 5.76
C CYS A 588 7.68 20.50 5.77
N LEU A 589 8.76 20.70 5.02
CA LEU A 589 9.39 22.00 4.79
C LEU A 589 8.68 22.78 3.68
N ARG A 590 8.22 22.09 2.63
CA ARG A 590 7.59 22.74 1.47
C ARG A 590 6.34 22.02 0.98
N TRP A 591 5.21 22.68 1.12
CA TRP A 591 3.93 22.25 0.57
C TRP A 591 3.81 22.59 -0.92
N GLY A 592 3.25 21.67 -1.70
CA GLY A 592 2.71 21.99 -3.01
C GLY A 592 1.48 22.88 -2.88
N ILE A 593 1.18 23.64 -3.94
CA ILE A 593 -0.01 24.50 -4.02
C ILE A 593 -0.94 23.92 -5.08
N LYS A 594 -2.23 23.77 -4.76
CA LYS A 594 -3.24 23.28 -5.72
C LYS A 594 -3.61 24.37 -6.73
N LYS A 595 -4.17 23.99 -7.88
CA LYS A 595 -4.56 24.90 -8.97
C LYS A 595 -5.46 26.06 -8.54
N CYS A 596 -6.43 25.79 -7.67
CA CYS A 596 -7.35 26.78 -7.11
C CYS A 596 -6.90 27.34 -5.74
N GLY A 597 -5.61 27.21 -5.42
CA GLY A 597 -5.07 27.57 -4.11
C GLY A 597 -5.26 26.49 -3.04
N GLY A 598 -4.57 26.66 -1.91
CA GLY A 598 -4.55 25.70 -0.80
C GLY A 598 -3.40 24.69 -0.85
N ARG A 599 -3.25 23.96 0.26
CA ARG A 599 -2.16 23.00 0.52
C ARG A 599 -2.36 21.70 -0.27
N GLY A 600 -1.36 21.32 -1.06
CA GLY A 600 -1.27 20.07 -1.83
C GLY A 600 -0.41 19.01 -1.15
N ALA A 601 0.22 18.11 -1.92
CA ALA A 601 1.19 17.16 -1.39
C ALA A 601 2.49 17.86 -0.99
N CYS A 602 3.18 17.34 0.02
CA CYS A 602 4.48 17.87 0.42
C CYS A 602 5.54 17.54 -0.64
N ARG A 603 6.38 18.51 -1.00
CA ARG A 603 7.47 18.36 -1.98
C ARG A 603 8.81 18.05 -1.32
N MET A 604 9.01 18.50 -0.08
CA MET A 604 10.25 18.29 0.67
C MET A 604 9.96 18.26 2.17
N TYR A 605 10.56 17.29 2.87
CA TYR A 605 10.47 17.11 4.31
C TYR A 605 11.82 17.41 4.98
N ASP A 606 11.77 17.75 6.25
CA ASP A 606 12.97 17.84 7.10
C ASP A 606 13.41 16.43 7.51
N SER A 607 14.54 15.98 6.98
CA SER A 607 15.10 14.65 7.23
C SER A 607 15.47 14.39 8.70
N ASP A 608 15.73 15.41 9.51
CA ASP A 608 16.08 15.24 10.92
C ASP A 608 14.84 15.16 11.81
N MET A 609 13.78 15.92 11.51
CA MET A 609 12.50 15.76 12.21
C MET A 609 11.74 14.51 11.74
N TYR A 610 11.89 14.08 10.48
CA TYR A 610 11.21 12.91 9.93
C TYR A 610 11.72 11.60 10.56
N ARG A 611 13.03 11.52 10.79
CA ARG A 611 13.69 10.35 11.38
C ARG A 611 13.31 10.22 12.84
#